data_AF-A0A9J6GNV5-F1
#
_entry.id   AF-A0A9J6GNV5-F1
#
_cell.length_a   1.000
_cell.length_b   1.000
_cell.length_c   1.000
_cell.angle_alpha   90.00
_cell.angle_beta   90.00
_cell.angle_gamma   90.00
#
_symmetry.space_group_name_H-M   'P 1'
#
loop_
_entity.id
_entity.type
_entity.pdbx_description
1 polymer ?
#
loop_
_entity_poly.entity_id
_entity_poly.type
_entity_poly.pdbx_seq_one_letter_code
_entity_poly.pdbx_strand_id
1 'polypeptide(L)'
;MLLYFRLIDVEAADGYNAIQPLMLAEQDRLYLKQLKKNREEERELMKNVPGWAVGTYFGEPIYKTVSPNHHVDPIPEEYYAHTCPKTAYDNWHYWDSQF
;
A
#
# COMPACT_ATOMS: atom_id res chain seq x y z
N MET A 1 30.95 -28.72 12.89
CA MET A 1 31.00 -27.47 12.09
C MET A 1 29.72 -27.24 11.29
N LEU A 2 29.28 -28.18 10.42
CA LEU A 2 28.02 -28.05 9.66
C LEU A 2 26.74 -27.88 10.52
N LEU A 3 26.65 -28.59 11.65
CA LEU A 3 25.53 -28.46 12.60
C LEU A 3 25.44 -27.07 13.25
N TYR A 4 26.56 -26.38 13.41
CA TYR A 4 26.62 -25.06 14.05
C TYR A 4 26.08 -23.96 13.11
N PHE A 5 26.49 -23.99 11.84
CA PHE A 5 25.96 -23.06 10.83
C PHE A 5 24.45 -23.21 10.66
N ARG A 6 23.96 -24.46 10.60
CA ARG A 6 22.52 -24.71 10.55
C ARG A 6 21.77 -24.13 11.75
N LEU A 7 22.34 -24.19 12.95
CA LEU A 7 21.69 -23.65 14.15
C LEU A 7 21.56 -22.13 14.06
N ILE A 8 22.59 -21.44 13.57
CA ILE A 8 22.57 -19.99 13.34
C ILE A 8 21.49 -19.61 12.31
N ASP A 9 21.38 -20.37 11.22
CA ASP A 9 20.37 -20.10 10.19
C ASP A 9 18.95 -20.23 10.76
N VAL A 10 18.71 -21.23 11.62
CA VAL A 10 17.43 -21.41 12.30
C VAL A 10 17.16 -20.28 13.29
N GLU A 11 18.14 -19.89 14.11
CA GLU A 11 18.00 -18.77 15.05
C GLU A 11 17.70 -17.45 14.33
N ALA A 12 18.35 -17.19 13.20
CA ALA A 12 18.08 -16.03 12.37
C ALA A 12 16.66 -16.05 11.78
N ALA A 13 16.21 -17.21 11.29
CA ALA A 13 14.84 -17.38 10.77
C ALA A 13 13.78 -17.21 11.86
N ASP A 14 14.00 -17.79 13.03
CA ASP A 14 13.09 -17.65 14.18
C ASP A 14 13.02 -16.19 14.65
N GLY A 15 14.17 -15.50 14.70
CA GLY A 15 14.22 -14.07 15.00
C GLY A 15 13.43 -13.23 13.98
N TYR A 16 13.56 -13.52 12.69
CA TYR A 16 12.77 -12.86 11.65
C TYR A 16 11.27 -13.12 11.81
N ASN A 17 10.87 -14.38 11.99
CA ASN A 17 9.47 -14.78 12.15
C ASN A 17 8.84 -14.14 13.39
N ALA A 18 9.58 -14.01 14.49
CA ALA A 18 9.11 -13.38 15.72
C ALA A 18 8.80 -11.89 15.52
N ILE A 19 9.57 -11.18 14.69
CA ILE A 19 9.43 -9.74 14.46
C ILE A 19 8.47 -9.43 13.30
N GLN A 20 8.34 -10.35 12.33
CA GLN A 20 7.50 -10.20 11.14
C GLN A 20 6.08 -9.68 11.42
N PRO A 21 5.30 -10.21 12.40
CA PRO A 21 3.94 -9.71 12.62
C PRO A 21 3.89 -8.23 13.04
N LEU A 22 4.89 -7.75 13.79
CA LEU A 22 4.96 -6.33 14.17
C LEU A 22 5.30 -5.46 12.97
N MET A 23 6.26 -5.89 12.15
CA MET A 23 6.66 -5.18 10.94
C MET A 23 5.51 -5.08 9.93
N LEU A 24 4.78 -6.18 9.74
CA LEU A 24 3.61 -6.23 8.87
C LEU A 24 2.52 -5.29 9.38
N ALA A 25 2.21 -5.33 10.68
CA ALA A 25 1.20 -4.45 11.26
C ALA A 25 1.55 -2.95 11.15
N GLU A 26 2.83 -2.58 11.31
CA GLU A 26 3.28 -1.21 11.09
C GLU A 26 3.19 -0.81 9.61
N GLN A 27 3.55 -1.72 8.70
CA GLN A 27 3.40 -1.50 7.25
C GLN A 27 1.93 -1.30 6.86
N ASP A 28 1.03 -2.17 7.31
CA ASP A 28 -0.42 -2.06 7.07
C ASP A 28 -0.96 -0.73 7.59
N ARG A 29 -0.53 -0.31 8.78
CA ARG A 29 -0.93 0.97 9.36
C ARG A 29 -0.44 2.15 8.53
N LEU A 30 0.81 2.12 8.06
CA LEU A 30 1.36 3.18 7.20
C LEU A 30 0.61 3.25 5.87
N TYR A 31 0.35 2.10 5.27
CA TYR A 31 -0.41 1.95 4.04
C TYR A 31 -1.82 2.55 4.17
N LEU A 32 -2.60 2.13 5.17
CA LEU A 32 -3.96 2.63 5.40
C LEU A 32 -3.99 4.13 5.73
N LYS A 33 -2.99 4.65 6.43
CA LYS A 33 -2.86 6.09 6.69
C LYS A 33 -2.65 6.88 5.40
N GLN A 34 -1.83 6.37 4.49
CA GLN A 34 -1.60 7.01 3.19
C GLN A 34 -2.87 7.00 2.34
N LEU A 35 -3.59 5.88 2.27
CA LEU A 35 -4.88 5.81 1.55
C LEU A 35 -5.90 6.79 2.12
N LYS A 36 -6.00 6.88 3.45
CA LYS A 36 -6.88 7.83 4.11
C LYS A 36 -6.52 9.28 3.77
N LYS A 37 -5.22 9.60 3.71
CA LYS A 37 -4.75 10.93 3.29
C LYS A 37 -5.19 11.23 1.86
N ASN A 38 -4.92 10.34 0.90
CA ASN A 38 -5.30 10.52 -0.50
C ASN A 38 -6.82 10.71 -0.65
N ARG A 39 -7.62 9.94 0.10
CA ARG A 39 -9.09 10.07 0.11
C ARG A 39 -9.58 11.41 0.70
N GLU A 40 -8.87 11.96 1.67
CA GLU A 40 -9.18 13.28 2.24
C GLU A 40 -8.87 14.39 1.24
N GLU A 41 -7.71 14.31 0.58
CA GLU A 41 -7.33 15.25 -0.49
C GLU A 41 -8.31 15.19 -1.67
N GLU A 42 -8.75 13.98 -2.06
CA GLU A 42 -9.80 13.79 -3.08
C GLU A 42 -11.08 14.54 -2.69
N ARG A 43 -11.52 14.43 -1.43
CA ARG A 43 -12.73 15.12 -0.95
C ARG A 43 -12.58 16.63 -1.07
N GLU A 44 -11.45 17.19 -0.68
CA GLU A 44 -11.22 18.63 -0.75
C GLU A 44 -11.07 19.14 -2.18
N LEU A 45 -10.39 18.38 -3.04
CA LEU A 45 -10.20 18.72 -4.45
C LEU A 45 -11.52 18.66 -5.24
N MET A 46 -12.35 17.65 -4.98
CA MET A 46 -13.52 17.33 -5.79
C MET A 46 -14.84 17.88 -5.23
N LYS A 47 -14.83 18.59 -4.09
CA LYS A 47 -16.05 19.08 -3.41
C LYS A 47 -16.99 19.93 -4.27
N ASN A 48 -16.47 20.60 -5.30
CA ASN A 48 -17.24 21.49 -6.16
C ASN A 48 -17.63 20.85 -7.50
N VAL A 49 -17.32 19.57 -7.72
CA VAL A 49 -17.63 18.86 -8.98
C VAL A 49 -19.02 18.22 -8.87
N PRO A 50 -20.00 18.63 -9.70
CA PRO A 50 -21.35 18.08 -9.63
C PRO A 50 -21.37 16.57 -9.87
N GLY A 51 -22.04 15.84 -8.98
CA GLY A 51 -22.19 14.38 -9.09
C GLY A 51 -20.96 13.57 -8.65
N TRP A 52 -19.86 14.22 -8.23
CA TRP A 52 -18.71 13.48 -7.72
C TRP A 52 -19.00 12.90 -6.33
N ALA A 53 -18.72 11.60 -6.16
CA ALA A 53 -18.82 10.92 -4.89
C ALA A 53 -17.47 10.29 -4.54
N VAL A 54 -16.89 10.71 -3.41
CA VAL A 54 -15.51 10.37 -3.01
C VAL A 54 -15.31 8.86 -2.90
N GLY A 55 -14.25 8.36 -3.55
CA GLY A 55 -13.93 6.93 -3.60
C GLY A 55 -14.80 6.12 -4.57
N THR A 56 -15.48 6.78 -5.50
CA THR A 56 -16.26 6.15 -6.58
C THR A 56 -16.06 6.92 -7.87
N TYR A 57 -16.39 6.32 -9.00
CA TYR A 57 -16.49 7.03 -10.26
C TYR A 57 -17.92 7.59 -10.41
N PHE A 58 -18.13 8.85 -10.00
CA PHE A 58 -19.45 9.52 -10.05
C PHE A 58 -20.60 8.70 -9.41
N GLY A 59 -20.32 8.01 -8.30
CA GLY A 59 -21.29 7.17 -7.60
C GLY A 59 -21.26 5.68 -7.99
N GLU A 60 -20.51 5.31 -9.04
CA GLU A 60 -20.33 3.92 -9.45
C GLU A 60 -19.02 3.32 -8.92
N PRO A 61 -19.01 2.06 -8.43
CA PRO A 61 -17.78 1.34 -8.15
C PRO A 61 -16.94 1.13 -9.42
N ILE A 62 -15.64 1.35 -9.32
CA ILE A 62 -14.70 1.11 -10.43
C ILE A 62 -14.68 -0.38 -10.81
N TYR A 63 -14.58 -1.25 -9.80
CA TYR A 63 -14.54 -2.70 -9.99
C TYR A 63 -15.95 -3.30 -9.92
N LYS A 64 -16.44 -3.81 -11.06
CA LYS A 64 -17.80 -4.37 -11.19
C LYS A 64 -17.91 -5.84 -10.81
N THR A 65 -16.81 -6.59 -10.93
CA THR A 65 -16.77 -8.05 -10.73
C THR A 65 -16.24 -8.46 -9.36
N VAL A 66 -15.70 -7.50 -8.61
CA VAL A 66 -15.06 -7.74 -7.32
C VAL A 66 -16.11 -7.62 -6.21
N SER A 67 -16.01 -8.49 -5.20
CA SER A 67 -16.91 -8.43 -4.04
C SER A 67 -16.77 -7.11 -3.29
N PRO A 68 -17.86 -6.51 -2.77
CA PRO A 68 -17.79 -5.29 -1.97
C PRO A 68 -16.90 -5.39 -0.72
N ASN A 69 -16.65 -6.61 -0.23
CA ASN A 69 -15.80 -6.86 0.95
C ASN A 69 -14.35 -7.20 0.58
N HIS A 70 -13.97 -7.09 -0.68
CA HIS A 70 -12.61 -7.32 -1.13
C HIS A 70 -11.87 -5.99 -1.28
N HIS A 71 -10.73 -5.87 -0.61
CA HIS A 71 -9.85 -4.73 -0.75
C HIS A 71 -8.95 -4.93 -1.97
N VAL A 72 -8.97 -3.97 -2.89
CA VAL A 72 -8.09 -3.96 -4.07
C VAL A 72 -6.96 -2.98 -3.77
N ASP A 73 -5.73 -3.46 -3.89
CA ASP A 73 -4.57 -2.60 -3.72
C ASP A 73 -4.46 -1.58 -4.85
N PRO A 74 -4.16 -0.31 -4.53
CA PRO A 74 -4.00 0.72 -5.54
C PRO A 74 -2.73 0.50 -6.34
N ILE A 75 -2.72 1.04 -7.55
CA ILE A 75 -1.48 1.12 -8.34
C ILE A 75 -0.53 2.18 -7.75
N PRO A 76 0.78 2.13 -8.03
CA PRO A 76 1.75 3.08 -7.50
C PRO A 76 1.37 4.55 -7.73
N GLU A 77 0.76 4.88 -8.87
CA GLU A 77 0.33 6.22 -9.24
C GLU A 77 -0.76 6.76 -8.31
N GLU A 78 -1.70 5.89 -7.93
CA GLU A 78 -2.77 6.23 -6.99
C GLU A 78 -2.23 6.37 -5.57
N TYR A 79 -1.27 5.52 -5.18
CA TYR A 79 -0.67 5.57 -3.85
C TYR A 79 0.23 6.80 -3.67
N TYR A 80 1.05 7.12 -4.67
CA TYR A 80 2.04 8.20 -4.64
C TYR A 80 1.57 9.52 -5.28
N ALA A 81 0.28 9.66 -5.61
CA ALA A 81 -0.31 10.81 -6.30
C ALA A 81 0.08 12.19 -5.73
N HIS A 82 0.27 12.28 -4.41
CA HIS A 82 0.58 13.53 -3.70
C HIS A 82 2.04 13.65 -3.25
N THR A 83 2.94 12.83 -3.81
CA THR A 83 4.37 12.92 -3.51
C THR A 83 5.11 13.81 -4.50
N CYS A 84 6.33 14.22 -4.15
CA CYS A 84 7.20 14.95 -5.07
C CYS A 84 7.42 14.13 -6.35
N PRO A 85 7.34 14.71 -7.57
CA PRO A 85 7.50 13.97 -8.82
C PRO A 85 8.79 13.15 -8.90
N LYS A 86 9.89 13.66 -8.34
CA LYS A 86 11.16 12.92 -8.26
C LYS A 86 11.01 11.67 -7.39
N THR A 87 10.40 11.81 -6.22
CA THR A 87 10.13 10.70 -5.30
C THR A 87 9.16 9.69 -5.91
N ALA A 88 8.13 10.14 -6.62
CA ALA A 88 7.21 9.27 -7.33
C ALA A 88 7.93 8.44 -8.41
N TYR A 89 8.81 9.06 -9.19
CA TYR A 89 9.62 8.40 -10.22
C TYR A 89 10.61 7.39 -9.64
N ASP A 90 11.33 7.78 -8.58
CA ASP A 90 12.29 6.89 -7.91
C ASP A 90 11.56 5.67 -7.31
N ASN A 91 10.39 5.89 -6.70
CA ASN A 91 9.57 4.80 -6.17
C ASN A 91 9.05 3.91 -7.29
N TRP A 92 8.48 4.46 -8.36
CA TRP A 92 8.00 3.68 -9.51
C TRP A 92 9.07 2.71 -10.01
N HIS A 93 10.28 3.20 -10.30
CA HIS A 93 11.37 2.37 -10.82
C HIS A 93 11.85 1.32 -9.84
N TYR A 94 11.75 1.61 -8.54
CA TYR A 94 11.98 0.60 -7.52
C TYR A 94 10.93 -0.51 -7.57
N TRP A 95 9.64 -0.16 -7.70
CA TRP A 95 8.55 -1.13 -7.78
C TRP A 95 8.61 -1.99 -9.06
N ASP A 96 8.86 -1.42 -10.24
CA ASP A 96 8.94 -2.16 -11.51
C ASP A 96 10.16 -3.10 -11.61
N SER A 97 11.22 -2.86 -10.84
CA SER A 97 12.47 -3.64 -10.93
C SER A 97 12.57 -4.80 -9.94
N GLN A 98 11.63 -4.88 -8.98
CA GLN A 98 11.65 -5.84 -7.88
C GLN A 98 10.49 -6.86 -7.93
N PHE A 99 9.57 -6.72 -8.90
CA PHE A 99 8.42 -7.62 -9.11
C PHE A 99 8.32 -8.10 -10.56
#